data_AF-A0A4Q4BVP4-F1
#
_entry.id   AF-A0A4Q4BVP4-F1
#
_cell.length_a   1.000
_cell.length_b   1.000
_cell.length_c   1.000
_cell.angle_alpha   90.00
_cell.angle_beta   90.00
_cell.angle_gamma   90.00
#
_symmetry.space_group_name_H-M   'P 1'
#
loop_
_entity.id
_entity.type
_entity.pdbx_description
1 polymer ?
#
loop_
_entity_poly.entity_id
_entity_poly.type
_entity_poly.pdbx_seq_one_letter_code
_entity_poly.pdbx_strand_id
1 'polypeptide(L)'
;MSQAMPETGLVAKALGELGFMQHDELPYEQTVHEKLFVDAVGVERTLEFRHIVRALSPGPIRLPSIHVVDEVDPAAFSTSIEDHFEAVAGCKLGRTVLWPEHGLMGAELILAEDARRGDIAVVDHRIQLPPSALRAVEATYSVPRRTREVLIQVEFAGELPATAEEYVDLGEGEIGYRLDVRPNRLLQLMVQDVGPGLVGIRWTWPDDGVS
;
A
#
# COMPACT_ATOMS: atom_id res chain seq x y z
N MET A 1 -6.07 9.18 -17.91
CA MET A 1 -6.40 9.61 -16.53
C MET A 1 -5.56 8.75 -15.62
N SER A 2 -4.70 9.34 -14.79
CA SER A 2 -3.80 8.55 -13.95
C SER A 2 -4.60 7.89 -12.83
N GLN A 3 -4.55 6.56 -12.72
CA GLN A 3 -5.22 5.78 -11.68
C GLN A 3 -4.63 6.02 -10.27
N ALA A 4 -3.57 6.82 -10.16
CA ALA A 4 -2.74 6.90 -8.98
C ALA A 4 -3.33 7.74 -7.83
N MET A 5 -4.27 8.63 -8.13
CA MET A 5 -5.08 9.32 -7.13
C MET A 5 -6.52 9.28 -7.61
N PRO A 6 -7.41 8.52 -6.96
CA PRO A 6 -8.78 8.40 -7.42
C PRO A 6 -9.49 9.75 -7.31
N GLU A 7 -10.10 10.21 -8.41
CA GLU A 7 -10.86 11.47 -8.44
C GLU A 7 -12.24 11.33 -7.77
N THR A 8 -12.75 10.10 -7.67
CA THR A 8 -14.06 9.77 -7.09
C THR A 8 -13.98 8.43 -6.36
N GLY A 9 -15.01 8.09 -5.58
CA GLY A 9 -15.11 6.82 -4.86
C GLY A 9 -14.63 6.88 -3.42
N LEU A 10 -14.57 5.72 -2.78
CA LEU A 10 -14.30 5.59 -1.34
C LEU A 10 -12.92 6.13 -0.96
N VAL A 11 -11.89 5.74 -1.69
CA VAL A 11 -10.50 6.19 -1.44
C VAL A 11 -10.37 7.70 -1.61
N ALA A 12 -11.01 8.30 -2.61
CA ALA A 12 -11.01 9.76 -2.81
C ALA A 12 -11.64 10.51 -1.62
N LYS A 13 -12.78 9.99 -1.12
CA LYS A 13 -13.43 10.55 0.06
C LYS A 13 -12.57 10.40 1.32
N ALA A 14 -11.90 9.25 1.48
CA ALA A 14 -11.02 8.98 2.62
C ALA A 14 -9.79 9.90 2.62
N LEU A 15 -9.16 10.10 1.45
CA LEU A 15 -8.10 11.10 1.27
C LEU A 15 -8.56 12.49 1.71
N GLY A 16 -9.79 12.87 1.38
CA GLY A 16 -10.34 14.16 1.81
C GLY A 16 -10.54 14.29 3.33
N GLU A 17 -10.98 13.24 4.01
CA GLU A 17 -11.08 13.23 5.49
C GLU A 17 -9.70 13.24 6.17
N LEU A 18 -8.70 12.61 5.54
CA LEU A 18 -7.28 12.73 5.91
C LEU A 18 -6.67 14.07 5.49
N GLY A 19 -7.41 14.91 4.78
CA GLY A 19 -7.04 16.23 4.25
C GLY A 19 -5.92 16.26 3.23
N PHE A 20 -6.01 15.35 2.27
CA PHE A 20 -5.27 15.33 1.00
C PHE A 20 -6.29 15.52 -0.14
N MET A 21 -6.73 16.77 -0.32
CA MET A 21 -7.73 17.15 -1.33
C MET A 21 -7.10 17.46 -2.69
N GLN A 22 -5.81 17.79 -2.71
CA GLN A 22 -5.09 18.20 -3.91
C GLN A 22 -3.85 17.32 -4.15
N HIS A 23 -3.54 17.10 -5.42
CA HIS A 23 -2.40 16.26 -5.81
C HIS A 23 -1.06 16.87 -5.36
N ASP A 24 -0.98 18.19 -5.19
CA ASP A 24 0.22 18.89 -4.71
C ASP A 24 0.54 18.62 -3.22
N GLU A 25 -0.48 18.25 -2.43
CA GLU A 25 -0.39 17.86 -1.01
C GLU A 25 0.20 16.46 -0.79
N LEU A 26 0.16 15.59 -1.80
CA LEU A 26 0.87 14.32 -1.74
C LEU A 26 2.38 14.57 -1.79
N PRO A 27 3.19 13.98 -0.91
CA PRO A 27 4.61 14.28 -0.88
C PRO A 27 5.34 13.58 -2.04
N TYR A 28 6.62 13.88 -2.18
CA TYR A 28 7.48 13.20 -3.14
C TYR A 28 8.16 12.01 -2.47
N GLU A 29 7.55 10.84 -2.63
CA GLU A 29 8.13 9.56 -2.26
C GLU A 29 9.25 9.22 -3.25
N GLN A 30 10.47 9.13 -2.73
CA GLN A 30 11.63 8.76 -3.52
C GLN A 30 11.72 7.25 -3.65
N THR A 31 11.56 6.56 -2.53
CA THR A 31 11.61 5.10 -2.44
C THR A 31 10.46 4.65 -1.56
N VAL A 32 9.78 3.58 -2.01
CA VAL A 32 8.78 2.86 -1.23
C VAL A 32 9.21 1.40 -1.16
N HIS A 33 9.15 0.83 0.04
CA HIS A 33 9.26 -0.60 0.25
C HIS A 33 8.04 -1.08 1.02
N GLU A 34 7.18 -1.82 0.33
CA GLU A 34 6.02 -2.50 0.87
C GLU A 34 6.33 -3.96 1.10
N LYS A 35 5.95 -4.47 2.27
CA LYS A 35 5.96 -5.89 2.59
C LYS A 35 4.57 -6.34 3.00
N LEU A 36 4.00 -7.26 2.24
CA LEU A 36 2.78 -7.96 2.59
C LEU A 36 3.12 -9.32 3.21
N PHE A 37 2.52 -9.62 4.36
CA PHE A 37 2.52 -10.95 4.94
C PHE A 37 1.17 -11.63 4.73
N VAL A 38 1.22 -12.79 4.06
CA VAL A 38 0.09 -13.67 3.79
C VAL A 38 0.20 -14.89 4.70
N ASP A 39 -0.86 -15.17 5.45
CA ASP A 39 -0.87 -16.25 6.43
C ASP A 39 -0.94 -17.65 5.81
N ALA A 40 -1.03 -18.67 6.68
CA ALA A 40 -1.04 -20.07 6.26
C ALA A 40 -2.29 -20.48 5.46
N VAL A 41 -3.38 -19.71 5.54
CA VAL A 41 -4.62 -19.94 4.78
C VAL A 41 -4.73 -19.03 3.55
N GLY A 42 -3.72 -18.21 3.28
CA GLY A 42 -3.67 -17.35 2.10
C GLY A 42 -4.30 -15.98 2.30
N VAL A 43 -4.53 -15.54 3.54
CA VAL A 43 -5.17 -14.24 3.85
C VAL A 43 -4.12 -13.21 4.26
N GLU A 44 -4.28 -11.97 3.82
CA GLU A 44 -3.43 -10.83 4.21
C GLU A 44 -3.57 -10.53 5.70
N ARG A 45 -2.45 -10.28 6.39
CA ARG A 45 -2.46 -9.97 7.82
C ARG A 45 -1.76 -8.69 8.18
N THR A 46 -0.62 -8.45 7.55
CA THR A 46 0.23 -7.32 7.92
C THR A 46 0.83 -6.72 6.67
N LEU A 47 0.72 -5.41 6.57
CA LEU A 47 1.52 -4.61 5.67
C LEU A 47 2.56 -3.83 6.47
N GLU A 48 3.82 -3.91 6.06
CA GLU A 48 4.87 -3.05 6.57
C GLU A 48 5.37 -2.17 5.45
N PHE A 49 5.53 -0.88 5.75
CA PHE A 49 6.02 0.08 4.79
C PHE A 49 7.27 0.78 5.31
N ARG A 50 8.20 1.04 4.40
CA ARG A 50 9.24 2.04 4.54
C ARG A 50 9.15 3.03 3.40
N HIS A 51 9.04 4.32 3.74
CA HIS A 51 9.10 5.40 2.76
C HIS A 51 10.34 6.26 2.98
N ILE A 52 10.99 6.65 1.88
CA ILE A 52 11.99 7.71 1.86
C ILE A 52 11.36 8.89 1.12
N VAL A 53 11.09 9.97 1.84
CA VAL A 53 10.38 11.15 1.32
C VAL A 53 11.32 12.34 1.27
N ARG A 54 11.19 13.16 0.22
CA ARG A 54 11.89 14.44 0.11
C ARG A 54 10.92 15.61 0.11
N ALA A 55 11.15 16.57 1.00
CA ALA A 55 10.38 17.82 1.03
C ALA A 55 10.63 18.64 -0.25
N LEU A 56 9.55 19.01 -0.96
CA LEU A 56 9.62 19.87 -2.15
C LEU A 56 9.46 21.36 -1.83
N SER A 57 8.88 21.65 -0.68
CA SER A 57 8.62 22.99 -0.13
C SER A 57 8.86 22.98 1.38
N PRO A 58 9.08 24.16 2.01
CA PRO A 58 9.09 24.25 3.46
C PRO A 58 7.71 23.92 4.06
N GLY A 59 7.70 23.41 5.29
CA GLY A 59 6.48 23.08 6.04
C GLY A 59 6.37 21.60 6.41
N PRO A 60 5.17 21.13 6.80
CA PRO A 60 4.99 19.77 7.25
C PRO A 60 5.13 18.76 6.11
N ILE A 61 5.72 17.60 6.41
CA ILE A 61 5.74 16.44 5.52
C ILE A 61 4.70 15.45 6.04
N ARG A 62 3.72 15.13 5.19
CA ARG A 62 2.60 14.26 5.53
C ARG A 62 2.37 13.23 4.42
N LEU A 63 2.01 12.00 4.78
CA LEU A 63 1.66 10.91 3.86
C LEU A 63 0.26 10.37 4.22
N PRO A 64 -0.63 10.13 3.25
CA PRO A 64 -1.77 9.26 3.48
C PRO A 64 -1.34 7.80 3.36
N SER A 65 -1.82 6.95 4.25
CA SER A 65 -1.82 5.50 4.06
C SER A 65 -3.25 5.01 4.23
N ILE A 66 -3.82 4.52 3.12
CA ILE A 66 -5.20 4.02 3.05
C ILE A 66 -5.12 2.59 2.53
N HIS A 67 -5.89 1.71 3.15
CA HIS A 67 -6.02 0.34 2.72
C HIS A 67 -7.49 -0.07 2.70
N VAL A 68 -7.86 -0.88 1.70
CA VAL A 68 -9.20 -1.42 1.51
C VAL A 68 -9.06 -2.93 1.53
N VAL A 69 -9.83 -3.58 2.40
CA VAL A 69 -9.89 -5.04 2.52
C VAL A 69 -11.18 -5.50 1.86
N ASP A 70 -11.06 -6.31 0.81
CA ASP A 70 -12.20 -6.88 0.12
C ASP A 70 -12.87 -7.99 0.96
N GLU A 71 -14.19 -8.13 0.83
CA GLU A 71 -15.01 -9.17 1.47
C GLU A 71 -14.67 -9.42 2.95
N VAL A 72 -14.65 -8.36 3.74
CA VAL A 72 -14.41 -8.39 5.18
C VAL A 72 -15.72 -8.23 5.96
N ASP A 73 -15.86 -8.98 7.04
CA ASP A 73 -16.93 -8.75 8.02
C ASP A 73 -16.65 -7.41 8.74
N PRO A 74 -17.56 -6.42 8.71
CA PRO A 74 -17.38 -5.16 9.45
C PRO A 74 -17.08 -5.37 10.94
N ALA A 75 -17.56 -6.46 11.55
CA ALA A 75 -17.28 -6.81 12.94
C ALA A 75 -15.83 -7.30 13.20
N ALA A 76 -15.06 -7.61 12.15
CA ALA A 76 -13.66 -8.00 12.25
C ALA A 76 -12.72 -6.79 12.43
N PHE A 77 -13.20 -5.57 12.16
CA PHE A 77 -12.46 -4.35 12.48
C PHE A 77 -12.47 -4.08 13.99
N SER A 78 -11.35 -3.60 14.51
CA SER A 78 -11.36 -2.94 15.81
C SER A 78 -12.10 -1.61 15.71
N THR A 79 -12.64 -1.15 16.84
CA THR A 79 -13.23 0.19 16.96
C THR A 79 -12.19 1.33 16.99
N SER A 80 -10.91 0.99 17.20
CA SER A 80 -9.79 1.95 17.28
C SER A 80 -8.85 1.77 16.10
N ILE A 81 -8.46 2.89 15.49
CA ILE A 81 -7.51 2.89 14.37
C ILE A 81 -6.11 2.48 14.81
N GLU A 82 -5.74 2.71 16.06
CA GLU A 82 -4.44 2.35 16.63
C GLU A 82 -4.21 0.84 16.74
N ASP A 83 -5.28 0.03 16.73
CA ASP A 83 -5.17 -1.42 16.63
C ASP A 83 -4.85 -1.87 15.19
N HIS A 84 -5.08 -1.01 14.21
CA HIS A 84 -4.81 -1.25 12.80
C HIS A 84 -3.53 -0.54 12.33
N PHE A 85 -3.25 0.68 12.75
CA PHE A 85 -2.11 1.48 12.31
C PHE A 85 -1.11 1.69 13.43
N GLU A 86 0.15 1.40 13.13
CA GLU A 86 1.27 1.62 14.04
C GLU A 86 2.31 2.54 13.37
N ALA A 87 2.59 3.68 14.00
CA ALA A 87 3.72 4.53 13.64
C ALA A 87 5.01 3.93 14.23
N VAL A 88 5.77 3.19 13.42
CA VAL A 88 6.92 2.40 13.89
C VAL A 88 8.15 3.28 14.10
N ALA A 89 8.51 4.10 13.12
CA ALA A 89 9.65 5.01 13.21
C ALA A 89 9.51 6.23 12.30
N GLY A 90 10.01 7.38 12.75
CA GLY A 90 10.11 8.57 11.89
C GLY A 90 8.78 9.26 11.55
N CYS A 91 7.68 8.88 12.20
CA CYS A 91 6.39 9.56 12.07
C CYS A 91 5.54 9.45 13.33
N LYS A 92 4.40 10.14 13.32
CA LYS A 92 3.27 9.95 14.22
C LYS A 92 1.98 9.89 13.40
N LEU A 93 0.95 9.26 13.96
CA LEU A 93 -0.39 9.30 13.37
C LEU A 93 -1.03 10.69 13.57
N GLY A 94 -1.70 11.18 12.54
CA GLY A 94 -2.46 12.43 12.52
C GLY A 94 -3.96 12.14 12.45
N ARG A 95 -4.63 12.71 11.44
CA ARG A 95 -6.02 12.37 11.13
C ARG A 95 -6.16 10.90 10.75
N THR A 96 -7.32 10.32 11.03
CA THR A 96 -7.60 8.91 10.77
C THR A 96 -9.01 8.74 10.23
N VAL A 97 -9.22 7.66 9.49
CA VAL A 97 -10.49 7.28 8.90
C VAL A 97 -10.68 5.77 9.05
N LEU A 98 -11.87 5.37 9.48
CA LEU A 98 -12.21 3.96 9.70
C LEU A 98 -13.67 3.75 9.30
N TRP A 99 -13.89 3.02 8.20
CA TRP A 99 -15.21 2.71 7.65
C TRP A 99 -15.34 1.18 7.47
N PRO A 100 -15.64 0.43 8.56
CA PRO A 100 -15.72 -1.02 8.53
C PRO A 100 -16.72 -1.56 7.51
N GLU A 101 -17.86 -0.88 7.33
CA GLU A 101 -18.90 -1.21 6.34
C GLU A 101 -18.41 -1.20 4.88
N HIS A 102 -17.25 -0.59 4.62
CA HIS A 102 -16.63 -0.50 3.30
C HIS A 102 -15.26 -1.19 3.25
N GLY A 103 -14.89 -1.91 4.31
CA GLY A 103 -13.57 -2.52 4.43
C GLY A 103 -12.41 -1.51 4.43
N LEU A 104 -12.67 -0.23 4.69
CA LEU A 104 -11.67 0.84 4.50
C LEU A 104 -11.14 1.36 5.83
N MET A 105 -9.83 1.53 5.89
CA MET A 105 -9.13 2.22 6.98
C MET A 105 -7.99 3.07 6.43
N GLY A 106 -7.63 4.13 7.15
CA GLY A 106 -6.50 4.95 6.78
C GLY A 106 -6.05 5.90 7.88
N ALA A 107 -4.80 6.34 7.75
CA ALA A 107 -4.18 7.30 8.64
C ALA A 107 -3.31 8.29 7.87
N GLU A 108 -3.26 9.52 8.37
CA GLU A 108 -2.25 10.51 8.03
C GLU A 108 -0.99 10.21 8.85
N LEU A 109 0.14 10.04 8.18
CA LEU A 109 1.45 9.96 8.81
C LEU A 109 2.08 11.35 8.76
N ILE A 110 2.42 11.90 9.92
CA ILE A 110 3.14 13.18 10.03
C ILE A 110 4.62 12.88 10.28
N LEU A 111 5.46 13.16 9.29
CA LEU A 111 6.88 12.81 9.28
C LEU A 111 7.74 13.93 9.86
N ALA A 112 7.36 15.17 9.60
CA ALA A 112 7.98 16.38 10.14
C ALA A 112 6.95 17.50 10.17
N GLU A 113 7.00 18.36 11.19
CA GLU A 113 6.12 19.53 11.31
C GLU A 113 6.69 20.75 10.57
N ASP A 114 8.02 20.86 10.48
CA ASP A 114 8.74 21.99 9.90
C ASP A 114 9.99 21.50 9.16
N ALA A 115 9.79 20.99 7.94
CA ALA A 115 10.87 20.62 7.05
C ALA A 115 11.29 21.80 6.18
N ARG A 116 12.56 21.84 5.78
CA ARG A 116 13.06 22.72 4.73
C ARG A 116 12.98 22.00 3.39
N ARG A 117 12.91 22.79 2.31
CA ARG A 117 13.01 22.24 0.96
C ARG A 117 14.28 21.42 0.80
N GLY A 118 14.12 20.17 0.37
CA GLY A 118 15.21 19.23 0.13
C GLY A 118 15.53 18.30 1.29
N ASP A 119 14.98 18.55 2.49
CA ASP A 119 15.11 17.64 3.64
C ASP A 119 14.54 16.25 3.30
N ILE A 120 15.15 15.24 3.90
CA ILE A 120 14.77 13.83 3.75
C ILE A 120 14.18 13.34 5.05
N ALA A 121 13.04 12.65 4.95
CA ALA A 121 12.47 11.88 6.03
C ALA A 121 12.43 10.40 5.64
N VAL A 122 12.78 9.53 6.59
CA VAL A 122 12.59 8.08 6.48
C VAL A 122 11.56 7.69 7.51
N VAL A 123 10.50 7.02 7.07
CA VAL A 123 9.40 6.58 7.91
C VAL A 123 9.18 5.09 7.76
N ASP A 124 8.88 4.44 8.87
CA ASP A 124 8.36 3.09 8.93
C ASP A 124 6.97 3.13 9.58
N HIS A 125 6.00 2.47 8.97
CA HIS A 125 4.69 2.22 9.59
C HIS A 125 4.19 0.83 9.25
N ARG A 126 3.25 0.35 10.06
CA ARG A 126 2.65 -0.98 9.92
C ARG A 126 1.14 -0.87 9.92
N ILE A 127 0.49 -1.72 9.12
CA ILE A 127 -0.95 -1.91 9.09
C ILE A 127 -1.26 -3.36 9.48
N GLN A 128 -2.11 -3.56 10.48
CA GLN A 128 -2.71 -4.84 10.82
C GLN A 128 -4.07 -4.95 10.13
N LEU A 129 -4.20 -5.95 9.26
CA LEU A 129 -5.36 -6.16 8.43
C LEU A 129 -6.38 -7.05 9.15
N PRO A 130 -7.66 -6.65 9.23
CA PRO A 130 -8.69 -7.60 9.62
C PRO A 130 -8.73 -8.76 8.60
N PRO A 131 -9.03 -9.99 9.04
CA PRO A 131 -9.16 -11.13 8.12
C PRO A 131 -10.21 -10.86 7.04
N SER A 132 -9.80 -10.96 5.77
CA SER A 132 -10.73 -11.12 4.64
C SER A 132 -11.29 -12.54 4.60
N ALA A 133 -12.49 -12.71 4.03
CA ALA A 133 -13.04 -14.01 3.67
C ALA A 133 -12.36 -14.63 2.42
N LEU A 134 -11.65 -13.80 1.63
CA LEU A 134 -10.98 -14.22 0.41
C LEU A 134 -9.47 -14.43 0.64
N ARG A 135 -8.90 -15.35 -0.14
CA ARG A 135 -7.44 -15.43 -0.26
C ARG A 135 -6.93 -14.22 -1.03
N ALA A 136 -5.81 -13.68 -0.57
CA ALA A 136 -5.06 -12.65 -1.27
C ALA A 136 -4.63 -13.16 -2.65
N VAL A 137 -4.77 -12.34 -3.68
CA VAL A 137 -4.37 -12.67 -5.06
C VAL A 137 -3.45 -11.61 -5.67
N GLU A 138 -3.26 -10.48 -4.98
CA GLU A 138 -2.37 -9.42 -5.42
C GLU A 138 -1.83 -8.60 -4.25
N ALA A 139 -0.74 -7.88 -4.50
CA ALA A 139 -0.20 -6.82 -3.66
C ALA A 139 0.10 -5.64 -4.57
N THR A 140 -0.56 -4.52 -4.33
CA THR A 140 -0.64 -3.40 -5.26
C THR A 140 -0.33 -2.08 -4.56
N TYR A 141 0.64 -1.35 -5.09
CA TYR A 141 0.99 -0.02 -4.62
C TYR A 141 0.57 1.05 -5.63
N SER A 142 -0.19 2.04 -5.18
CA SER A 142 -0.52 3.22 -5.96
C SER A 142 0.62 4.23 -5.91
N VAL A 143 1.14 4.62 -7.08
CA VAL A 143 2.27 5.53 -7.24
C VAL A 143 1.74 6.91 -7.67
N PRO A 144 1.36 7.81 -6.74
CA PRO A 144 0.73 9.10 -7.07
C PRO A 144 1.61 10.00 -7.93
N ARG A 145 2.93 9.89 -7.77
CA ARG A 145 3.93 10.67 -8.48
C ARG A 145 5.08 9.78 -8.89
N ARG A 146 5.77 10.16 -9.96
CA ARG A 146 6.98 9.47 -10.41
C ARG A 146 7.92 9.22 -9.24
N THR A 147 8.13 7.97 -8.88
CA THR A 147 8.92 7.51 -7.73
C THR A 147 10.20 6.86 -8.25
N ARG A 148 11.33 7.03 -7.57
CA ARG A 148 12.61 6.48 -8.06
C ARG A 148 12.65 4.97 -7.95
N GLU A 149 12.05 4.43 -6.90
CA GLU A 149 12.12 3.01 -6.60
C GLU A 149 10.88 2.55 -5.82
N VAL A 150 10.20 1.52 -6.31
CA VAL A 150 9.11 0.83 -5.62
C VAL A 150 9.50 -0.64 -5.50
N LEU A 151 9.64 -1.10 -4.26
CA LEU A 151 9.89 -2.49 -3.90
C LEU A 151 8.64 -3.07 -3.26
N ILE A 152 8.09 -4.13 -3.84
CA ILE A 152 7.01 -4.92 -3.24
C ILE A 152 7.57 -6.29 -2.92
N GLN A 153 7.36 -6.73 -1.68
CA GLN A 153 7.69 -8.07 -1.23
C GLN A 153 6.45 -8.73 -0.63
N VAL A 154 6.14 -9.95 -1.07
CA VAL A 154 5.05 -10.75 -0.49
C VAL A 154 5.66 -11.99 0.16
N GLU A 155 5.39 -12.19 1.45
CA GLU A 155 5.82 -13.36 2.23
C GLU A 155 4.65 -14.29 2.52
N PHE A 156 4.82 -15.58 2.22
CA PHE A 156 3.79 -16.60 2.38
C PHE A 156 4.12 -17.54 3.55
N ALA A 157 3.26 -17.62 4.55
CA ALA A 157 3.45 -18.56 5.67
C ALA A 157 3.04 -20.01 5.32
N GLY A 158 2.18 -20.19 4.32
CA GLY A 158 1.56 -21.48 3.97
C GLY A 158 1.97 -22.02 2.61
N GLU A 159 0.95 -22.39 1.84
CA GLU A 159 1.05 -22.81 0.45
C GLU A 159 1.63 -21.68 -0.43
N LEU A 160 2.37 -22.06 -1.47
CA LEU A 160 2.90 -21.11 -2.44
C LEU A 160 1.93 -20.95 -3.61
N PRO A 161 1.87 -19.77 -4.23
CA PRO A 161 1.08 -19.59 -5.45
C PRO A 161 1.50 -20.55 -6.57
N ALA A 162 0.57 -20.93 -7.43
CA ALA A 162 0.86 -21.76 -8.62
C ALA A 162 1.53 -20.93 -9.73
N THR A 163 1.09 -19.69 -9.89
CA THR A 163 1.67 -18.74 -10.84
C THR A 163 1.73 -17.36 -10.22
N ALA A 164 2.69 -16.55 -10.65
CA ALA A 164 2.81 -15.16 -10.24
C ALA A 164 3.30 -14.32 -11.41
N GLU A 165 2.88 -13.06 -11.47
CA GLU A 165 3.35 -12.06 -12.41
C GLU A 165 3.48 -10.70 -11.73
N GLU A 166 4.48 -9.92 -12.16
CA GLU A 166 4.54 -8.50 -11.88
C GLU A 166 3.71 -7.74 -12.91
N TYR A 167 3.20 -6.57 -12.54
CA TYR A 167 2.53 -5.67 -13.46
C TYR A 167 2.77 -4.20 -13.11
N VAL A 168 2.71 -3.37 -14.15
CA VAL A 168 2.74 -1.90 -14.06
C VAL A 168 1.66 -1.35 -14.99
N ASP A 169 0.76 -0.52 -14.46
CA ASP A 169 -0.26 0.21 -15.23
C ASP A 169 -0.11 1.72 -15.02
N LEU A 170 0.36 2.42 -16.06
CA LEU A 170 0.53 3.88 -16.06
C LEU A 170 -0.61 4.62 -16.80
N GLY A 171 -1.69 3.91 -17.15
CA GLY A 171 -2.85 4.45 -17.87
C GLY A 171 -2.76 4.39 -19.39
N GLU A 172 -1.68 3.82 -19.96
CA GLU A 172 -1.54 3.55 -21.41
C GLU A 172 -1.72 2.05 -21.74
N GLY A 173 -2.07 1.25 -20.74
CA GLY A 173 -2.10 -0.20 -20.79
C GLY A 173 -1.19 -0.81 -19.73
N GLU A 174 -1.51 -2.04 -19.37
CA GLU A 174 -0.75 -2.81 -18.41
C GLU A 174 0.37 -3.59 -19.09
N ILE A 175 1.55 -3.57 -18.49
CA ILE A 175 2.70 -4.39 -18.88
C ILE A 175 3.06 -5.26 -17.70
N GLY A 176 3.23 -6.57 -17.93
CA GLY A 176 3.58 -7.52 -16.89
C GLY A 176 4.47 -8.66 -17.38
N TYR A 177 5.15 -9.29 -16.44
CA TYR A 177 6.08 -10.39 -16.69
C TYR A 177 5.89 -11.49 -15.63
N ARG A 178 6.08 -12.74 -16.04
CA ARG A 178 5.98 -13.87 -15.12
C ARG A 178 7.10 -13.82 -14.09
N LEU A 179 6.76 -14.04 -12.82
CA LEU A 179 7.69 -14.23 -11.72
C LEU A 179 7.90 -15.72 -11.43
N ASP A 180 9.12 -16.07 -11.05
CA ASP A 180 9.43 -17.41 -10.55
C ASP A 180 8.90 -17.56 -9.12
N VAL A 181 7.97 -18.49 -8.91
CA VAL A 181 7.59 -18.90 -7.56
C VAL A 181 8.69 -19.82 -7.01
N ARG A 182 9.42 -19.35 -5.99
CA ARG A 182 10.58 -20.05 -5.42
C ARG A 182 10.25 -20.64 -4.04
N PRO A 183 10.92 -21.72 -3.60
CA PRO A 183 10.70 -22.34 -2.29
C PRO A 183 11.03 -21.45 -1.07
N ASN A 184 11.62 -20.27 -1.28
CA ASN A 184 11.94 -19.31 -0.21
C ASN A 184 10.71 -18.54 0.32
N ARG A 185 9.51 -18.81 -0.23
CA ARG A 185 8.23 -18.21 0.21
C ARG A 185 8.14 -16.70 0.05
N LEU A 186 8.90 -16.16 -0.91
CA LEU A 186 8.92 -14.74 -1.22
C LEU A 186 8.62 -14.51 -2.70
N LEU A 187 7.72 -13.59 -2.98
CA LEU A 187 7.65 -12.90 -4.27
C LEU A 187 8.21 -11.49 -4.08
N GLN A 188 8.97 -11.02 -5.06
CA GLN A 188 9.65 -9.73 -4.98
C GLN A 188 9.60 -9.05 -6.35
N LEU A 189 9.30 -7.77 -6.33
CA LEU A 189 9.27 -6.88 -7.48
C LEU A 189 10.04 -5.62 -7.14
N MET A 190 10.91 -5.18 -8.04
CA MET A 190 11.55 -3.87 -7.96
C MET A 190 11.33 -3.12 -9.27
N VAL A 191 10.66 -1.97 -9.20
CA VAL A 191 10.49 -1.08 -10.36
C VAL A 191 11.14 0.26 -10.06
N GLN A 192 11.89 0.76 -11.03
CA GLN A 192 12.57 2.05 -10.93
C GLN A 192 11.92 3.08 -11.83
N ASP A 193 12.04 4.36 -11.45
CA ASP A 193 11.65 5.50 -12.28
C ASP A 193 10.19 5.40 -12.81
N VAL A 194 9.28 4.94 -11.95
CA VAL A 194 7.90 4.55 -12.28
C VAL A 194 6.88 5.58 -11.80
N GLY A 195 5.77 5.68 -12.52
CA GLY A 195 4.61 6.49 -12.11
C GLY A 195 4.41 7.76 -12.92
N PRO A 196 3.21 8.37 -12.81
CA PRO A 196 2.14 7.98 -11.89
C PRO A 196 1.29 6.80 -12.41
N GLY A 197 0.89 5.87 -11.53
CA GLY A 197 0.11 4.67 -11.91
C GLY A 197 0.03 3.63 -10.80
N LEU A 198 -0.16 2.36 -11.15
CA LEU A 198 -0.15 1.22 -10.26
C LEU A 198 1.07 0.32 -10.55
N VAL A 199 1.62 -0.26 -9.49
CA VAL A 199 2.67 -1.28 -9.56
C VAL A 199 2.27 -2.41 -8.62
N GLY A 200 2.37 -3.65 -9.07
CA GLY A 200 1.96 -4.76 -8.23
C GLY A 200 2.51 -6.12 -8.63
N ILE A 201 2.27 -7.07 -7.74
CA ILE A 201 2.44 -8.50 -7.99
C ILE A 201 1.05 -9.12 -7.88
N ARG A 202 0.67 -9.98 -8.83
CA ARG A 202 -0.53 -10.81 -8.71
C ARG A 202 -0.22 -12.29 -8.90
N TRP A 203 -1.06 -13.15 -8.37
CA TRP A 203 -0.83 -14.59 -8.38
C TRP A 203 -2.12 -15.39 -8.39
N THR A 204 -2.00 -16.67 -8.71
CA THR A 204 -3.10 -17.64 -8.61
C THR A 204 -2.74 -18.75 -7.64
N TRP A 205 -3.73 -19.30 -6.95
CA TRP A 205 -3.51 -20.43 -6.06
C TRP A 205 -3.59 -21.77 -6.81
N PRO A 206 -2.95 -22.83 -6.30
CA PRO A 206 -3.01 -24.16 -6.92
C PRO A 206 -4.42 -24.70 -7.15
N ASP A 207 -5.35 -24.40 -6.23
CA ASP A 207 -6.72 -24.92 -6.28
C ASP A 207 -7.66 -24.11 -7.19
N ASP A 208 -7.26 -22.90 -7.61
CA ASP A 208 -8.06 -22.06 -8.53
C ASP A 208 -7.96 -22.54 -10.00
N GLY A 209 -7.09 -23.51 -10.27
CA GLY A 209 -6.81 -24.07 -11.60
C GLY A 209 -7.49 -25.42 -11.89
N VAL A 210 -8.36 -25.93 -11.02
CA VAL A 210 -9.12 -27.16 -11.27
C VAL A 210 -10.51 -26.80 -11.79
N SER A 211 -10.60 -26.59 -13.10
CA SER A 211 -11.83 -26.73 -13.88
C SER A 211 -11.76 -27.97 -14.76
#